data_AF-A0A1C6L3X0-F1
#
_entry.id   AF-A0A1C6L3X0-F1
#
_cell.length_a   1.000
_cell.length_b   1.000
_cell.length_c   1.000
_cell.angle_alpha   90.00
_cell.angle_beta   90.00
_cell.angle_gamma   90.00
#
_symmetry.space_group_name_H-M   'P 1'
#
loop_
_entity.id
_entity.type
_entity.pdbx_description
1 polymer ?
#
loop_
_entity_poly.entity_id
_entity_poly.type
_entity_poly.pdbx_seq_one_letter_code
_entity_poly.pdbx_strand_id
1 'polypeptide(L)'
;MCNLTIYWKIFHRKSENVYLKFDRDSAILSCDNDDLKSRYKSFLQFIVFYLLQWIRTGKKRKRLRKKSHILVARYLADQMPATKSLQSHRKAFCLGSILPDIKPSFLTKKHEYFGTFEEIQGKMKALIDNDPKESKERVYWRRFGEVMHYMADYFTFPHNTNFTGNLYEHNKYEKHLKNHLKRYIESGAADRMVILPVNFGSFRELVEYIGNAHERYLLKERNIAEDVQYILRICSQVIHGILQLAAKQFGREDILIPAAC
;
A
#
# COMPACT_ATOMS: atom_id res chain seq x y z
N MET A 1 27.04 -8.30 -14.37
CA MET A 1 26.35 -7.57 -13.29
C MET A 1 26.18 -6.13 -13.74
N CYS A 2 24.95 -5.64 -13.92
CA CYS A 2 24.71 -4.29 -14.47
C CYS A 2 24.22 -3.38 -13.34
N ASN A 3 25.02 -2.38 -12.96
CA ASN A 3 24.69 -1.42 -11.91
C ASN A 3 23.73 -0.36 -12.46
N LEU A 4 22.47 -0.42 -12.02
CA LEU A 4 21.43 0.54 -12.41
C LEU A 4 21.40 1.73 -11.45
N THR A 5 21.87 2.90 -11.90
CA THR A 5 21.85 4.16 -11.15
C THR A 5 20.89 5.15 -11.84
N ILE A 6 19.87 5.62 -11.13
CA ILE A 6 18.91 6.61 -11.63
C ILE A 6 19.05 7.88 -10.81
N TYR A 7 19.54 8.95 -11.44
CA TYR A 7 19.62 10.28 -10.83
C TYR A 7 18.30 11.03 -11.04
N TRP A 8 17.79 11.64 -9.97
CA TRP A 8 16.63 12.55 -10.02
C TRP A 8 17.05 13.90 -9.44
N LYS A 9 17.00 14.96 -10.25
CA LYS A 9 17.28 16.33 -9.79
C LYS A 9 15.98 16.96 -9.29
N ILE A 10 15.76 16.97 -7.98
CA ILE A 10 14.58 17.61 -7.35
C ILE A 10 14.98 19.03 -6.96
N PHE A 11 14.41 20.05 -7.60
CA PHE A 11 14.56 21.43 -7.16
C PHE A 11 13.65 21.71 -5.95
N HIS A 12 14.22 22.30 -4.90
CA HIS A 12 13.50 22.75 -3.70
C HIS A 12 13.43 24.29 -3.70
N ARG A 13 12.23 24.88 -3.67
CA ARG A 13 11.99 26.19 -3.02
C ARG A 13 10.52 26.43 -2.68
N LYS A 14 10.32 27.44 -1.82
CA LYS A 14 9.43 27.59 -0.66
C LYS A 14 7.92 27.81 -0.93
N SER A 15 7.19 27.55 0.17
CA SER A 15 5.87 28.01 0.60
C SER A 15 4.65 27.53 -0.19
N GLU A 16 3.83 26.78 0.54
CA GLU A 16 2.38 26.56 0.37
C GLU A 16 1.89 26.16 -1.03
N ASN A 17 1.42 24.91 -1.09
CA ASN A 17 0.94 24.15 -2.26
C ASN A 17 2.02 23.33 -2.97
N VAL A 18 2.13 22.07 -2.55
CA VAL A 18 2.96 21.06 -3.22
C VAL A 18 2.30 20.65 -4.54
N TYR A 19 2.74 21.24 -5.64
CA TYR A 19 2.55 20.67 -6.98
C TYR A 19 3.81 19.90 -7.38
N LEU A 20 3.66 18.60 -7.65
CA LEU A 20 4.70 17.80 -8.30
C LEU A 20 4.80 18.26 -9.77
N LYS A 21 5.79 19.10 -10.08
CA LYS A 21 6.15 19.41 -11.47
C LYS A 21 7.16 18.36 -11.94
N PHE A 22 6.70 17.44 -12.77
CA PHE A 22 7.56 16.46 -13.45
C PHE A 22 7.99 17.05 -14.79
N ASP A 23 9.29 17.28 -14.96
CA ASP A 23 9.84 17.78 -16.21
C ASP A 23 10.06 16.62 -17.19
N ARG A 24 9.69 16.83 -18.46
CA ARG A 24 9.54 15.80 -19.50
C ARG A 24 10.84 15.03 -19.79
N ASP A 25 11.97 15.64 -19.49
CA ASP A 25 13.31 15.21 -19.95
C ASP A 25 14.27 14.82 -18.82
N SER A 26 13.78 14.63 -17.58
CA SER A 26 14.64 14.53 -16.39
C SER A 26 15.12 13.12 -15.99
N ALA A 27 14.86 12.09 -16.79
CA ALA A 27 15.31 10.71 -16.51
C ALA A 27 16.34 10.23 -17.55
N ILE A 28 17.63 10.25 -17.18
CA ILE A 28 18.70 9.61 -17.97
C ILE A 28 18.89 8.20 -17.42
N LEU A 29 18.64 7.19 -18.25
CA LEU A 29 18.78 5.77 -17.93
C LEU A 29 20.09 5.24 -18.53
N SER A 30 21.11 5.00 -17.69
CA SER A 30 22.30 4.24 -18.08
C SER A 30 22.07 2.76 -17.76
N CYS A 31 21.77 1.95 -18.78
CA CYS A 31 21.63 0.50 -18.69
C CYS A 31 22.00 -0.11 -20.03
N ASP A 32 22.87 -1.14 -20.01
CA ASP A 32 23.35 -1.84 -21.21
C ASP A 32 22.39 -2.94 -21.69
N ASN A 33 21.26 -3.14 -21.00
CA ASN A 33 20.26 -4.15 -21.38
C ASN A 33 19.08 -3.47 -22.10
N ASP A 34 19.07 -3.59 -23.43
CA ASP A 34 18.10 -2.95 -24.30
C ASP A 34 16.65 -3.43 -24.09
N ASP A 35 16.43 -4.69 -23.68
CA ASP A 35 15.08 -5.19 -23.34
C ASP A 35 14.55 -4.52 -22.06
N LEU A 36 15.41 -4.37 -21.04
CA LEU A 36 15.04 -3.71 -19.80
C LEU A 36 14.80 -2.20 -20.01
N LYS A 37 15.64 -1.56 -20.84
CA LYS A 37 15.50 -0.16 -21.27
C LYS A 37 14.22 0.06 -22.07
N SER A 38 13.87 -0.88 -22.96
CA SER A 38 12.63 -0.87 -23.75
C SER A 38 11.39 -1.02 -22.87
N ARG A 39 11.40 -1.97 -21.93
CA ARG A 39 10.31 -2.16 -20.95
C ARG A 39 10.09 -0.93 -20.07
N TYR A 40 11.17 -0.29 -19.62
CA TYR A 40 11.08 0.95 -18.81
C TYR A 40 10.65 2.16 -19.65
N LYS A 41 11.13 2.28 -20.89
CA LYS A 41 10.71 3.32 -21.84
C LYS A 41 9.24 3.18 -22.20
N SER A 42 8.77 1.95 -22.39
CA SER A 42 7.35 1.61 -22.56
C SER A 42 6.53 1.95 -21.31
N PHE A 43 7.03 1.65 -20.12
CA PHE A 43 6.38 2.03 -18.85
C PHE A 43 6.33 3.56 -18.64
N LEU A 44 7.39 4.30 -18.98
CA LEU A 44 7.42 5.76 -18.93
C LEU A 44 6.49 6.38 -19.99
N GLN A 45 6.53 5.89 -21.23
CA GLN A 45 5.62 6.29 -22.30
C GLN A 45 4.17 5.99 -21.93
N PHE A 46 3.91 4.88 -21.24
CA PHE A 46 2.59 4.55 -20.72
C PHE A 46 2.15 5.51 -19.61
N ILE A 47 3.03 5.86 -18.66
CA ILE A 47 2.74 6.87 -17.63
C ILE A 47 2.46 8.24 -18.26
N VAL A 48 3.26 8.65 -19.25
CA VAL A 48 3.10 9.91 -19.99
C VAL A 48 1.83 9.91 -20.83
N PHE A 49 1.52 8.81 -21.51
CA PHE A 49 0.28 8.62 -22.26
C PHE A 49 -0.94 8.70 -21.33
N TYR A 50 -0.89 8.05 -20.16
CA TYR A 50 -1.95 8.12 -19.16
C TYR A 50 -2.08 9.52 -18.55
N LEU A 51 -0.98 10.24 -18.33
CA LEU A 51 -0.98 11.64 -17.88
C LEU A 51 -1.56 12.58 -18.95
N LEU A 52 -1.26 12.35 -20.23
CA LEU A 52 -1.81 13.11 -21.36
C LEU A 52 -3.29 12.80 -21.61
N GLN A 53 -3.69 11.53 -21.46
CA GLN A 53 -5.09 11.13 -21.49
C GLN A 53 -5.86 11.67 -20.27
N TRP A 54 -5.19 11.80 -19.11
CA TRP A 54 -5.71 12.44 -17.90
C TRP A 54 -5.95 13.95 -18.09
N ILE A 55 -5.05 14.66 -18.78
CA ILE A 55 -5.23 16.06 -19.18
C ILE A 55 -6.39 16.20 -20.19
N ARG A 56 -6.48 15.29 -21.17
CA ARG A 56 -7.49 15.35 -22.24
C ARG A 56 -8.92 14.98 -21.81
N THR A 57 -9.09 14.06 -20.87
CA THR A 57 -10.43 13.48 -20.59
C THR A 57 -11.14 14.05 -19.36
N GLY A 58 -10.50 14.90 -18.56
CA GLY A 58 -11.14 15.64 -17.45
C GLY A 58 -11.87 14.77 -16.40
N LYS A 59 -11.70 13.43 -16.40
CA LYS A 59 -12.47 12.52 -15.54
C LYS A 59 -11.94 12.56 -14.10
N LYS A 60 -12.52 13.45 -13.29
CA LYS A 60 -12.37 13.53 -11.81
C LYS A 60 -12.64 12.22 -11.04
N ARG A 61 -13.21 11.18 -11.66
CA ARG A 61 -13.67 9.93 -11.01
C ARG A 61 -12.54 9.03 -10.48
N LYS A 62 -11.38 8.92 -11.15
CA LYS A 62 -10.25 8.06 -10.71
C LYS A 62 -9.40 8.64 -9.56
N ARG A 63 -9.66 9.90 -9.14
CA ARG A 63 -8.95 10.60 -8.05
C ARG A 63 -9.45 10.21 -6.65
N LEU A 64 -10.57 9.48 -6.56
CA LEU A 64 -11.28 9.22 -5.30
C LEU A 64 -10.77 7.99 -4.53
N ARG A 65 -10.50 6.86 -5.20
CA ARG A 65 -10.01 5.60 -4.60
C ARG A 65 -8.62 5.72 -3.96
N LYS A 66 -7.70 6.36 -4.68
CA LYS A 66 -6.29 6.51 -4.27
C LYS A 66 -6.10 7.27 -2.95
N LYS A 67 -7.08 8.09 -2.54
CA LYS A 67 -6.95 8.94 -1.35
C LYS A 67 -7.15 8.18 -0.04
N SER A 68 -8.00 7.15 0.00
CA SER A 68 -8.16 6.32 1.21
C SER A 68 -6.90 5.50 1.44
N HIS A 69 -6.33 4.84 0.41
CA HIS A 69 -5.09 4.09 0.57
C HIS A 69 -3.88 4.95 0.96
N ILE A 70 -3.78 6.18 0.43
CA ILE A 70 -2.76 7.13 0.89
C ILE A 70 -2.99 7.52 2.35
N LEU A 71 -4.25 7.73 2.76
CA LEU A 71 -4.58 8.11 4.13
C LEU A 71 -4.25 6.98 5.11
N VAL A 72 -4.64 5.74 4.80
CA VAL A 72 -4.27 4.54 5.56
C VAL A 72 -2.74 4.40 5.62
N ALA A 73 -2.05 4.47 4.49
CA ALA A 73 -0.59 4.32 4.47
C ALA A 73 0.15 5.42 5.24
N ARG A 74 -0.35 6.67 5.20
CA ARG A 74 0.22 7.75 6.01
C ARG A 74 0.03 7.49 7.49
N TYR A 75 -1.20 7.16 7.88
CA TYR A 75 -1.55 6.84 9.26
C TYR A 75 -0.68 5.71 9.81
N LEU A 76 -0.58 4.58 9.10
CA LEU A 76 0.25 3.45 9.50
C LEU A 76 1.73 3.86 9.63
N ALA A 77 2.25 4.66 8.71
CA ALA A 77 3.62 5.14 8.81
C ALA A 77 3.84 6.12 9.97
N ASP A 78 2.82 6.87 10.41
CA ASP A 78 2.90 7.76 11.58
C ASP A 78 2.86 6.94 12.89
N GLN A 79 2.10 5.84 12.94
CA GLN A 79 2.03 4.93 14.10
C GLN A 79 3.29 4.08 14.31
N MET A 80 4.25 4.16 13.39
CA MET A 80 5.47 3.34 13.40
C MET A 80 6.75 4.19 13.50
N PRO A 81 6.93 4.98 14.57
CA PRO A 81 8.06 5.91 14.68
C PRO A 81 9.41 5.21 14.86
N ALA A 82 9.43 4.00 15.41
CA ALA A 82 10.67 3.28 15.73
C ALA A 82 11.45 2.79 14.50
N THR A 83 10.79 2.60 13.35
CA THR A 83 11.46 2.13 12.13
C THR A 83 12.10 3.30 11.36
N LYS A 84 13.34 3.68 11.71
CA LYS A 84 14.10 4.75 11.01
C LYS A 84 14.06 4.61 9.47
N SER A 85 14.17 3.38 8.96
CA SER A 85 14.09 3.11 7.52
C SER A 85 12.73 3.46 6.90
N LEU A 86 11.60 3.10 7.55
CA LEU A 86 10.27 3.49 7.07
C LEU A 86 10.12 5.00 7.06
N GLN A 87 10.57 5.68 8.11
CA GLN A 87 10.49 7.14 8.22
C GLN A 87 11.24 7.84 7.08
N SER A 88 12.42 7.33 6.70
CA SER A 88 13.17 7.82 5.53
C SER A 88 12.51 7.48 4.18
N HIS A 89 11.61 6.48 4.14
CA HIS A 89 11.02 5.93 2.92
C HIS A 89 9.49 6.01 2.84
N ARG A 90 8.84 6.82 3.69
CA ARG A 90 7.37 7.00 3.74
C ARG A 90 6.73 7.27 2.37
N LYS A 91 7.40 8.06 1.53
CA LYS A 91 6.94 8.36 0.17
C LYS A 91 6.86 7.11 -0.72
N ALA A 92 7.83 6.21 -0.58
CA ALA A 92 7.85 4.96 -1.32
C ALA A 92 6.74 4.02 -0.84
N PHE A 93 6.53 3.94 0.48
CA PHE A 93 5.42 3.21 1.08
C PHE A 93 4.05 3.70 0.59
N CYS A 94 3.79 5.01 0.69
CA CYS A 94 2.55 5.61 0.19
C CYS A 94 2.38 5.46 -1.34
N LEU A 95 3.48 5.46 -2.10
CA LEU A 95 3.42 5.19 -3.53
C LEU A 95 3.01 3.74 -3.78
N GLY A 96 3.61 2.80 -3.06
CA GLY A 96 3.26 1.38 -3.08
C GLY A 96 1.77 1.14 -2.91
N SER A 97 1.15 1.83 -1.94
CA SER A 97 -0.27 1.65 -1.60
C SER A 97 -1.26 2.14 -2.65
N ILE A 98 -0.81 2.80 -3.70
CA ILE A 98 -1.65 3.23 -4.83
C ILE A 98 -1.23 2.62 -6.17
N LEU A 99 -0.12 1.89 -6.23
CA LEU A 99 0.38 1.33 -7.49
C LEU A 99 -0.57 0.30 -8.12
N PRO A 100 -1.19 -0.64 -7.38
CA PRO A 100 -2.10 -1.60 -7.98
C PRO A 100 -3.24 -0.93 -8.77
N ASP A 101 -3.79 0.17 -8.25
CA ASP A 101 -4.80 1.00 -8.90
C ASP A 101 -4.36 1.73 -10.18
N ILE A 102 -3.06 1.83 -10.40
CA ILE A 102 -2.45 2.55 -11.52
C ILE A 102 -1.96 1.56 -12.59
N LYS A 103 -1.66 0.32 -12.20
CA LYS A 103 -1.21 -0.71 -13.14
C LYS A 103 -2.37 -1.07 -14.10
N PRO A 104 -2.11 -1.17 -15.42
CA PRO A 104 -3.13 -1.58 -16.40
C PRO A 104 -3.70 -2.98 -16.13
N SER A 105 -2.98 -3.82 -15.38
CA SER A 105 -3.46 -5.10 -14.89
C SER A 105 -4.71 -5.01 -14.01
N PHE A 106 -5.08 -3.82 -13.48
CA PHE A 106 -6.36 -3.62 -12.79
C PHE A 106 -7.58 -3.88 -13.70
N LEU A 107 -7.43 -3.77 -15.03
CA LEU A 107 -8.50 -4.07 -15.97
C LEU A 107 -8.78 -5.57 -16.11
N THR A 108 -7.82 -6.43 -15.75
CA THR A 108 -7.92 -7.88 -15.90
C THR A 108 -7.84 -8.64 -14.57
N LYS A 109 -7.25 -8.03 -13.52
CA LYS A 109 -7.20 -8.57 -12.16
C LYS A 109 -8.09 -7.75 -11.24
N LYS A 110 -9.12 -8.38 -10.69
CA LYS A 110 -9.90 -7.80 -9.60
C LYS A 110 -9.10 -7.86 -8.31
N HIS A 111 -9.15 -6.81 -7.49
CA HIS A 111 -8.49 -6.77 -6.17
C HIS A 111 -9.33 -7.49 -5.11
N GLU A 112 -9.73 -8.72 -5.40
CA GLU A 112 -10.58 -9.52 -4.52
C GLU A 112 -9.72 -10.54 -3.78
N TYR A 113 -10.08 -10.82 -2.52
CA TYR A 113 -9.36 -11.75 -1.66
C TYR A 113 -9.16 -13.12 -2.32
N PHE A 114 -10.26 -13.75 -2.75
CA PHE A 114 -10.25 -15.07 -3.37
C PHE A 114 -9.49 -15.14 -4.70
N GLY A 115 -9.26 -14.01 -5.38
CA GLY A 115 -8.55 -13.98 -6.65
C GLY A 115 -7.05 -13.67 -6.54
N THR A 116 -6.60 -13.05 -5.45
CA THR A 116 -5.25 -12.48 -5.37
C THR A 116 -4.48 -12.83 -4.11
N PHE A 117 -5.11 -13.42 -3.08
CA PHE A 117 -4.46 -13.61 -1.79
C PHE A 117 -3.22 -14.51 -1.86
N GLU A 118 -3.22 -15.58 -2.66
CA GLU A 118 -2.04 -16.43 -2.86
C GLU A 118 -0.84 -15.64 -3.43
N GLU A 119 -1.07 -14.76 -4.42
CA GLU A 119 -0.03 -13.86 -4.95
C GLU A 119 0.50 -12.93 -3.84
N ILE A 120 -0.40 -12.42 -3.00
CA ILE A 120 -0.03 -11.51 -1.91
C ILE A 120 0.72 -12.24 -0.80
N GLN A 121 0.40 -13.50 -0.51
CA GLN A 121 1.20 -14.33 0.40
C GLN A 121 2.65 -14.43 -0.09
N GLY A 122 2.87 -14.67 -1.38
CA GLY A 122 4.22 -14.66 -1.96
C GLY A 122 4.95 -13.32 -1.77
N LYS A 123 4.25 -12.20 -1.94
CA LYS A 123 4.81 -10.85 -1.69
C LYS A 123 5.12 -10.61 -0.21
N MET A 124 4.27 -11.07 0.69
CA MET A 124 4.50 -10.99 2.14
C MET A 124 5.71 -11.81 2.55
N LYS A 125 5.80 -13.05 2.05
CA LYS A 125 6.94 -13.94 2.32
C LYS A 125 8.25 -13.33 1.82
N ALA A 126 8.25 -12.72 0.63
CA ALA A 126 9.39 -11.96 0.14
C ALA A 126 9.76 -10.75 1.02
N LEU A 127 8.82 -10.08 1.69
CA LEU A 127 9.13 -9.00 2.64
C LEU A 127 9.74 -9.51 3.94
N ILE A 128 9.44 -10.75 4.32
CA ILE A 128 10.02 -11.43 5.49
C ILE A 128 11.43 -11.92 5.17
N ASP A 129 11.61 -12.54 4.00
CA ASP A 129 12.86 -13.19 3.61
C ASP A 129 13.95 -12.20 3.11
N ASN A 130 13.59 -10.95 2.80
CA ASN A 130 14.55 -9.95 2.33
C ASN A 130 14.82 -8.88 3.40
N ASP A 131 16.08 -8.71 3.78
CA ASP A 131 16.48 -7.63 4.69
C ASP A 131 16.36 -6.26 3.97
N PRO A 132 15.72 -5.25 4.58
CA PRO A 132 15.73 -3.88 4.06
C PRO A 132 17.14 -3.34 3.80
N LYS A 133 18.14 -3.71 4.62
CA LYS A 133 19.53 -3.24 4.52
C LYS A 133 20.31 -3.93 3.39
N GLU A 134 19.96 -5.16 3.05
CA GLU A 134 20.56 -5.90 1.91
C GLU A 134 19.84 -5.61 0.59
N SER A 135 18.62 -5.08 0.67
CA SER A 135 17.85 -4.62 -0.48
C SER A 135 17.89 -3.11 -0.64
N LYS A 136 17.43 -2.58 -1.77
CA LYS A 136 17.20 -1.14 -1.90
C LYS A 136 15.99 -0.79 -1.02
N GLU A 137 16.19 -0.22 0.17
CA GLU A 137 15.13 0.12 1.16
C GLU A 137 13.89 0.80 0.54
N ARG A 138 14.11 1.72 -0.42
CA ARG A 138 13.02 2.34 -1.18
C ARG A 138 12.11 1.34 -1.90
N VAL A 139 12.70 0.30 -2.50
CA VAL A 139 11.97 -0.78 -3.19
C VAL A 139 11.24 -1.66 -2.17
N TYR A 140 11.89 -1.97 -1.05
CA TYR A 140 11.29 -2.72 0.06
C TYR A 140 10.01 -2.05 0.54
N TRP A 141 10.08 -0.77 0.95
CA TRP A 141 8.92 -0.04 1.46
C TRP A 141 7.83 0.18 0.40
N ARG A 142 8.19 0.32 -0.87
CA ARG A 142 7.20 0.34 -1.96
C ARG A 142 6.46 -0.99 -2.09
N ARG A 143 7.14 -2.13 -1.99
CA ARG A 143 6.50 -3.46 -2.01
C ARG A 143 5.61 -3.65 -0.78
N PHE A 144 6.05 -3.17 0.37
CA PHE A 144 5.24 -3.17 1.60
C PHE A 144 3.93 -2.39 1.40
N GLY A 145 4.02 -1.18 0.83
CA GLY A 145 2.84 -0.39 0.49
C GLY A 145 1.88 -1.12 -0.45
N GLU A 146 2.41 -1.87 -1.43
CA GLU A 146 1.60 -2.70 -2.32
C GLU A 146 0.84 -3.80 -1.56
N VAL A 147 1.46 -4.47 -0.58
CA VAL A 147 0.74 -5.44 0.29
C VAL A 147 -0.38 -4.75 1.07
N MET A 148 -0.12 -3.56 1.64
CA MET A 148 -1.13 -2.80 2.40
C MET A 148 -2.32 -2.34 1.56
N HIS A 149 -2.12 -2.11 0.26
CA HIS A 149 -3.23 -1.83 -0.65
C HIS A 149 -4.21 -3.00 -0.68
N TYR A 150 -3.72 -4.21 -0.94
CA TYR A 150 -4.55 -5.41 -1.00
C TYR A 150 -5.19 -5.74 0.35
N MET A 151 -4.46 -5.60 1.46
CA MET A 151 -5.04 -5.78 2.80
C MET A 151 -6.20 -4.81 3.05
N ALA A 152 -6.11 -3.56 2.63
CA ALA A 152 -7.23 -2.63 2.76
C ALA A 152 -8.41 -3.01 1.85
N ASP A 153 -8.14 -3.45 0.61
CA ASP A 153 -9.18 -3.86 -0.33
C ASP A 153 -9.93 -5.12 0.15
N TYR A 154 -9.23 -6.12 0.68
CA TYR A 154 -9.84 -7.36 1.18
C TYR A 154 -10.88 -7.12 2.30
N PHE A 155 -10.66 -6.08 3.10
CA PHE A 155 -11.54 -5.67 4.20
C PHE A 155 -12.41 -4.45 3.85
N THR A 156 -12.64 -4.23 2.56
CA THR A 156 -13.54 -3.20 2.04
C THR A 156 -14.69 -3.88 1.31
N PHE A 157 -15.91 -3.61 1.75
CA PHE A 157 -17.07 -4.42 1.41
C PHE A 157 -17.30 -4.62 -0.11
N PRO A 158 -17.18 -3.60 -0.98
CA PRO A 158 -17.34 -3.76 -2.43
C PRO A 158 -16.35 -4.70 -3.15
N HIS A 159 -15.25 -5.11 -2.51
CA HIS A 159 -14.24 -6.03 -3.10
C HIS A 159 -14.42 -7.48 -2.65
N ASN A 160 -15.61 -7.82 -2.15
CA ASN A 160 -15.92 -9.13 -1.62
C ASN A 160 -17.10 -9.77 -2.37
N THR A 161 -17.17 -11.11 -2.31
CA THR A 161 -18.14 -11.92 -3.10
C THR A 161 -19.60 -11.65 -2.74
N ASN A 162 -19.87 -11.14 -1.54
CA ASN A 162 -21.20 -10.72 -1.08
C ASN A 162 -21.63 -9.33 -1.61
N PHE A 163 -20.79 -8.66 -2.39
CA PHE A 163 -21.16 -7.44 -3.10
C PHE A 163 -21.82 -7.75 -4.45
N THR A 164 -23.14 -7.53 -4.52
CA THR A 164 -23.95 -7.70 -5.73
C THR A 164 -24.25 -6.39 -6.46
N GLY A 165 -23.66 -5.27 -6.00
CA GLY A 165 -23.93 -3.94 -6.53
C GLY A 165 -23.18 -3.62 -7.82
N ASN A 166 -23.59 -2.56 -8.49
CA ASN A 166 -22.94 -2.08 -9.72
C ASN A 166 -21.76 -1.14 -9.42
N LEU A 167 -21.05 -0.73 -10.48
CA LEU A 167 -19.89 0.16 -10.37
C LEU A 167 -20.22 1.53 -9.76
N TYR A 168 -21.45 2.03 -9.91
CA TYR A 168 -21.85 3.29 -9.29
C TYR A 168 -21.97 3.13 -7.77
N GLU A 169 -22.58 2.05 -7.30
CA GLU A 169 -22.70 1.72 -5.87
C GLU A 169 -21.34 1.49 -5.23
N HIS A 170 -20.45 0.78 -5.91
CA HIS A 170 -19.05 0.60 -5.49
C HIS A 170 -18.36 1.95 -5.26
N ASN A 171 -18.39 2.83 -6.26
CA ASN A 171 -17.78 4.16 -6.17
C ASN A 171 -18.42 5.04 -5.08
N LYS A 172 -19.74 4.92 -4.90
CA LYS A 172 -20.47 5.63 -3.83
C LYS A 172 -20.00 5.15 -2.45
N TYR A 173 -19.86 3.84 -2.27
CA TYR A 173 -19.39 3.23 -1.04
C TYR A 173 -17.96 3.69 -0.69
N GLU A 174 -17.00 3.54 -1.61
CA GLU A 174 -15.62 3.99 -1.40
C GLU A 174 -15.54 5.49 -1.05
N LYS A 175 -16.40 6.32 -1.65
CA LYS A 175 -16.46 7.74 -1.33
C LYS A 175 -16.88 7.96 0.12
N HIS A 176 -17.87 7.22 0.62
CA HIS A 176 -18.33 7.30 2.00
C HIS A 176 -17.28 6.72 2.97
N LEU A 177 -16.68 5.57 2.65
CA LEU A 177 -15.59 4.94 3.40
C LEU A 177 -14.44 5.91 3.60
N LYS A 178 -13.94 6.52 2.52
CA LYS A 178 -12.85 7.51 2.57
C LYS A 178 -13.19 8.72 3.45
N ASN A 179 -14.42 9.24 3.36
CA ASN A 179 -14.84 10.37 4.19
C ASN A 179 -14.96 9.98 5.67
N HIS A 180 -15.44 8.77 5.95
CA HIS A 180 -15.53 8.24 7.31
C HIS A 180 -14.13 8.02 7.89
N LEU A 181 -13.25 7.32 7.18
CA LEU A 181 -11.85 7.10 7.56
C LEU A 181 -11.13 8.42 7.89
N LYS A 182 -11.32 9.44 7.04
CA LYS A 182 -10.76 10.78 7.28
C LYS A 182 -11.20 11.35 8.63
N ARG A 183 -12.52 11.37 8.90
CA ARG A 183 -13.04 11.87 10.19
C ARG A 183 -12.62 10.99 11.37
N TYR A 184 -12.53 9.68 11.17
CA TYR A 184 -12.12 8.73 12.21
C TYR A 184 -10.67 8.97 12.66
N ILE A 185 -9.77 9.26 11.71
CA ILE A 185 -8.39 9.65 12.02
C ILE A 185 -8.34 11.08 12.60
N GLU A 186 -8.98 12.06 11.98
CA GLU A 186 -8.91 13.48 12.43
C GLU A 186 -9.53 13.71 13.82
N SER A 187 -10.48 12.88 14.24
CA SER A 187 -11.05 12.92 15.60
C SER A 187 -10.22 12.21 16.68
N GLY A 188 -9.07 11.63 16.30
CA GLY A 188 -8.24 10.79 17.18
C GLY A 188 -8.91 9.47 17.57
N ALA A 189 -10.05 9.10 16.97
CA ALA A 189 -10.72 7.83 17.26
C ALA A 189 -9.88 6.63 16.82
N ALA A 190 -9.10 6.79 15.74
CA ALA A 190 -8.11 5.82 15.32
C ALA A 190 -7.04 5.57 16.40
N ASP A 191 -6.53 6.62 17.04
CA ASP A 191 -5.48 6.50 18.06
C ASP A 191 -6.00 5.89 19.38
N ARG A 192 -7.29 6.05 19.66
CA ARG A 192 -7.97 5.37 20.79
C ARG A 192 -8.30 3.91 20.51
N MET A 193 -8.11 3.43 19.28
CA MET A 193 -8.37 2.05 18.92
C MET A 193 -7.28 1.16 19.48
N VAL A 194 -7.63 0.34 20.49
CA VAL A 194 -6.68 -0.63 21.05
C VAL A 194 -6.46 -1.77 20.06
N ILE A 195 -5.27 -1.80 19.47
CA ILE A 195 -4.78 -2.87 18.59
C ILE A 195 -3.58 -3.50 19.29
N LEU A 196 -3.82 -4.58 20.05
CA LEU A 196 -2.75 -5.33 20.69
C LEU A 196 -2.00 -6.13 19.62
N PRO A 197 -0.69 -5.92 19.39
CA PRO A 197 0.06 -6.67 18.41
C PRO A 197 0.00 -8.17 18.69
N VAL A 198 -0.37 -8.96 17.69
CA VAL A 198 -0.33 -10.41 17.76
C VAL A 198 1.09 -10.87 17.46
N ASN A 199 1.65 -11.71 18.33
CA ASN A 199 2.94 -12.33 18.11
C ASN A 199 2.76 -13.59 17.26
N PHE A 200 3.31 -13.59 16.05
CA PHE A 200 3.23 -14.74 15.15
C PHE A 200 4.47 -15.62 15.30
N GLY A 201 4.27 -16.91 15.54
CA GLY A 201 5.33 -17.93 15.59
C GLY A 201 5.88 -18.28 14.21
N SER A 202 5.05 -18.16 13.17
CA SER A 202 5.39 -18.54 11.79
C SER A 202 4.66 -17.69 10.75
N PHE A 203 5.16 -17.72 9.50
CA PHE A 203 4.45 -17.12 8.36
C PHE A 203 3.06 -17.74 8.16
N ARG A 204 2.92 -19.05 8.41
CA ARG A 204 1.63 -19.75 8.32
C ARG A 204 0.61 -19.16 9.28
N GLU A 205 0.98 -18.92 10.53
CA GLU A 205 0.07 -18.30 11.52
C GLU A 205 -0.39 -16.90 11.12
N LEU A 206 0.49 -16.09 10.51
CA LEU A 206 0.12 -14.78 9.98
C LEU A 206 -0.92 -14.91 8.85
N VAL A 207 -0.74 -15.86 7.94
CA VAL A 207 -1.67 -16.13 6.83
C VAL A 207 -3.02 -16.63 7.37
N GLU A 208 -3.00 -17.59 8.30
CA GLU A 208 -4.20 -18.12 8.96
C GLU A 208 -4.96 -17.02 9.71
N TYR A 209 -4.25 -16.12 10.40
CA TYR A 209 -4.85 -14.98 11.08
C TYR A 209 -5.60 -14.06 10.11
N ILE A 210 -5.02 -13.75 8.93
CA ILE A 210 -5.68 -12.93 7.91
C ILE A 210 -6.92 -13.66 7.37
N GLY A 211 -6.81 -14.95 7.08
CA GLY A 211 -7.94 -15.77 6.61
C GLY A 211 -9.09 -15.81 7.60
N ASN A 212 -8.81 -16.14 8.86
CA ASN A 212 -9.80 -16.18 9.94
C ASN A 212 -10.43 -14.80 10.20
N ALA A 213 -9.67 -13.72 10.02
CA ALA A 213 -10.22 -12.37 10.11
C ALA A 213 -11.13 -12.05 8.92
N HIS A 214 -10.77 -12.48 7.72
CA HIS A 214 -11.56 -12.26 6.51
C HIS A 214 -12.88 -13.05 6.54
N GLU A 215 -12.86 -14.31 6.98
CA GLU A 215 -14.08 -15.10 7.19
C GLU A 215 -15.02 -14.43 8.20
N ARG A 216 -14.51 -13.98 9.35
CA ARG A 216 -15.30 -13.24 10.33
C ARG A 216 -15.83 -11.92 9.78
N TYR A 217 -15.07 -11.25 8.93
CA TYR A 217 -15.48 -10.03 8.26
C TYR A 217 -16.66 -10.28 7.31
N LEU A 218 -16.66 -11.38 6.55
CA LEU A 218 -17.74 -11.73 5.63
C LEU A 218 -19.07 -12.08 6.31
N LEU A 219 -19.03 -12.50 7.59
CA LEU A 219 -20.22 -12.81 8.39
C LEU A 219 -20.93 -11.55 8.95
N LYS A 220 -20.33 -10.37 8.82
CA LYS A 220 -20.87 -9.12 9.35
C LYS A 220 -21.82 -8.44 8.35
N GLU A 221 -22.78 -7.70 8.90
CA GLU A 221 -23.60 -6.80 8.08
C GLU A 221 -22.77 -5.66 7.52
N ARG A 222 -23.20 -5.12 6.36
CA ARG A 222 -22.50 -4.05 5.65
C ARG A 222 -22.39 -2.80 6.52
N ASN A 223 -21.18 -2.42 6.93
CA ASN A 223 -20.98 -1.24 7.76
C ASN A 223 -19.64 -0.52 7.48
N ILE A 224 -19.74 0.73 7.04
CA ILE A 224 -18.59 1.59 6.74
C ILE A 224 -17.69 1.82 7.95
N ALA A 225 -18.27 1.96 9.16
CA ALA A 225 -17.49 2.18 10.37
C ALA A 225 -16.69 0.93 10.73
N GLU A 226 -17.29 -0.26 10.58
CA GLU A 226 -16.60 -1.53 10.82
C GLU A 226 -15.53 -1.79 9.77
N ASP A 227 -15.77 -1.54 8.48
CA ASP A 227 -14.74 -1.63 7.43
C ASP A 227 -13.50 -0.79 7.79
N VAL A 228 -13.71 0.46 8.23
CA VAL A 228 -12.59 1.33 8.66
C VAL A 228 -11.80 0.71 9.81
N GLN A 229 -12.48 0.15 10.81
CA GLN A 229 -11.81 -0.51 11.92
C GLN A 229 -11.07 -1.78 11.48
N TYR A 230 -11.67 -2.62 10.63
CA TYR A 230 -11.02 -3.81 10.09
C TYR A 230 -9.78 -3.45 9.26
N ILE A 231 -9.88 -2.47 8.36
CA ILE A 231 -8.76 -2.02 7.54
C ILE A 231 -7.59 -1.56 8.41
N LEU A 232 -7.84 -0.72 9.42
CA LEU A 232 -6.78 -0.23 10.31
C LEU A 232 -6.18 -1.37 11.15
N ARG A 233 -7.02 -2.24 11.72
CA ARG A 233 -6.58 -3.38 12.54
C ARG A 233 -5.74 -4.35 11.73
N ILE A 234 -6.22 -4.78 10.57
CA ILE A 234 -5.52 -5.78 9.76
C ILE A 234 -4.24 -5.20 9.19
N CYS A 235 -4.25 -3.99 8.63
CA CYS A 235 -3.02 -3.40 8.11
C CYS A 235 -1.96 -3.25 9.20
N SER A 236 -2.34 -2.81 10.42
CA SER A 236 -1.42 -2.72 11.56
C SER A 236 -0.85 -4.09 11.93
N GLN A 237 -1.70 -5.11 12.10
CA GLN A 237 -1.28 -6.46 12.48
C GLN A 237 -0.39 -7.12 11.43
N VAL A 238 -0.70 -6.95 10.14
CA VAL A 238 0.10 -7.49 9.04
C VAL A 238 1.46 -6.80 8.96
N ILE A 239 1.51 -5.48 9.15
CA ILE A 239 2.80 -4.79 9.20
C ILE A 239 3.65 -5.31 10.38
N HIS A 240 3.06 -5.35 11.58
CA HIS A 240 3.75 -5.86 12.76
C HIS A 240 4.23 -7.29 12.54
N GLY A 241 3.38 -8.19 12.06
CA GLY A 241 3.72 -9.59 11.84
C GLY A 241 4.83 -9.79 10.82
N ILE A 242 4.82 -9.06 9.69
CA ILE A 242 5.90 -9.14 8.69
C ILE A 242 7.23 -8.68 9.29
N LEU A 243 7.25 -7.52 9.98
CA LEU A 243 8.47 -7.00 10.58
C LEU A 243 8.98 -7.87 11.72
N GLN A 244 8.08 -8.40 12.53
CA GLN A 244 8.38 -9.30 13.64
C GLN A 244 8.98 -10.63 13.13
N LEU A 245 8.41 -11.23 12.08
CA LEU A 245 8.95 -12.45 11.49
C LEU A 245 10.30 -12.20 10.80
N ALA A 246 10.46 -11.06 10.11
CA ALA A 246 11.75 -10.66 9.55
C ALA A 246 12.81 -10.48 10.65
N ALA A 247 12.46 -9.80 11.75
CA ALA A 247 13.32 -9.60 12.92
C ALA A 247 13.82 -10.95 13.48
N LYS A 248 12.90 -11.92 13.67
CA LYS A 248 13.25 -13.28 14.11
C LYS A 248 14.21 -13.98 13.15
N GLN A 249 13.98 -13.85 11.85
CA GLN A 249 14.79 -14.50 10.82
C GLN A 249 16.22 -13.95 10.75
N PHE A 250 16.41 -12.65 10.94
CA PHE A 250 17.72 -11.99 10.88
C PHE A 250 18.40 -11.84 12.26
N GLY A 251 17.82 -12.40 13.34
CA GLY A 251 18.35 -12.28 14.71
C GLY A 251 18.41 -10.84 15.21
N ARG A 252 17.47 -10.00 14.77
CA ARG A 252 17.47 -8.54 14.96
C ARG A 252 16.30 -8.08 15.82
N GLU A 253 16.51 -8.04 17.14
CA GLU A 253 15.52 -7.46 18.06
C GLU A 253 15.32 -5.94 17.87
N ASP A 254 16.24 -5.25 17.18
CA ASP A 254 16.14 -3.81 16.85
C ASP A 254 15.06 -3.48 15.81
N ILE A 255 14.55 -4.48 15.08
CA ILE A 255 13.42 -4.36 14.15
C ILE A 255 12.08 -4.55 14.89
N LEU A 256 12.11 -5.07 16.13
CA LEU A 256 10.90 -5.19 16.94
C LEU A 256 10.41 -3.78 17.29
N ILE A 257 9.19 -3.50 16.84
CA ILE A 257 8.48 -2.30 17.27
C ILE A 257 8.24 -2.47 18.76
N PRO A 258 8.60 -1.49 19.61
CA PRO A 258 8.30 -1.56 21.03
C PRO A 258 6.84 -1.96 21.19
N ALA A 259 6.59 -2.99 22.00
CA ALA A 259 5.23 -3.24 22.47
C ALA A 259 4.66 -1.91 22.97
N ALA A 260 3.46 -1.58 22.54
CA ALA A 260 2.79 -0.35 22.96
C ALA A 260 2.91 -0.22 24.48
N CYS A 261 3.61 0.82 24.93
CA CYS A 261 3.61 1.23 26.34
C CYS A 261 2.23 1.75 26.71
#